data_AF-A5KTG0-F1
#
_entry.id   AF-A5KTG0-F1
#
_cell.length_a   1.000
_cell.length_b   1.000
_cell.length_c   1.000
_cell.angle_alpha   90.00
_cell.angle_beta   90.00
_cell.angle_gamma   90.00
#
_symmetry.space_group_name_H-M   'P 1'
#
loop_
_entity.id
_entity.type
_entity.pdbx_description
1 polymer ?
#
loop_
_entity_poly.entity_id
_entity_poly.type
_entity_poly.pdbx_seq_one_letter_code
_entity_poly.pdbx_strand_id
1 'polypeptide(L)'
;MSRAAQKHVRQRAPILDVAYDAAVLAAGPVAYWTLSGGSAGVADRTGNGHNGSYQSGPAVTAFPNGTLATVFDGSAQYIEVADAADLSVVTTGILTLEAWLRPDVLEFSSDEDTGYVHWMGKGESGQYEYAARMYSYTNTEVPPRPNRISGYAFNLSGGFGAGSYFQDTVTPGEWIHYVLVINTVDTDSQYTTGYTKIYKNGEQRDKDALSGYSIVPAHGTAPFRVGTRDLHSFFQGAIGKVAIYDYELPAVTVRNHYQIIVPPVVGSSSFIKNVGSASNKSSGTTLSVTVPNNGVSAGNTLIVKVAHEYTVSGPTVIDSKGNIYTRDQTSPNGSTTMRASIFSAPINAALEPGDTILLTIPVSVGTKAMCVDEFSGLIFTSNLDQKNNTSSTSTTPGGTIPITTTQADELLTGFVAVNGPSEEAYTEDSLAQWTGLTRVGTTGGAATTNITLNSAYKSVGTIGTYQYQPTLGVSESWIERR
;
A
#
# COMPACT_ATOMS: atom_id res chain seq x y z
N MET A 1 51.91 25.12 0.49
CA MET A 1 50.50 25.54 0.33
C MET A 1 49.68 24.30 0.02
N SER A 2 49.14 23.63 1.04
CA SER A 2 48.32 22.42 0.84
C SER A 2 46.85 22.82 0.71
N ARG A 3 46.19 22.32 -0.34
CA ARG A 3 44.73 22.40 -0.48
C ARG A 3 44.11 21.29 0.36
N ALA A 4 43.44 21.66 1.44
CA ALA A 4 42.56 20.76 2.17
C ALA A 4 41.30 20.52 1.32
N ALA A 5 41.05 19.26 0.97
CA ALA A 5 39.80 18.82 0.38
C ALA A 5 38.69 18.89 1.43
N GLN A 6 37.76 19.81 1.23
CA GLN A 6 36.55 19.93 2.05
C GLN A 6 35.63 18.75 1.70
N LYS A 7 35.61 17.74 2.56
CA LYS A 7 34.67 16.61 2.46
C LYS A 7 33.26 17.19 2.65
N HIS A 8 32.50 17.33 1.57
CA HIS A 8 31.06 17.60 1.66
C HIS A 8 30.37 16.40 2.30
N VAL A 9 30.13 16.49 3.61
CA VAL A 9 29.12 15.68 4.29
C VAL A 9 27.78 16.14 3.73
N ARG A 10 27.09 15.29 2.97
CA ARG A 10 25.70 15.52 2.58
C ARG A 10 24.85 15.54 3.87
N GLN A 11 24.53 16.72 4.37
CA GLN A 11 23.46 16.87 5.36
C GLN A 11 22.12 16.61 4.66
N ARG A 12 21.58 15.39 4.80
CA ARG A 12 20.18 15.05 4.47
C ARG A 12 19.65 14.26 5.68
N ALA A 13 19.10 14.96 6.68
CA ALA A 13 18.61 14.34 7.93
C ALA A 13 17.65 15.17 8.83
N PRO A 14 17.00 16.29 8.41
CA PRO A 14 15.88 16.85 9.21
C PRO A 14 14.47 16.70 8.61
N ILE A 15 14.33 16.38 7.32
CA ILE A 15 13.04 16.54 6.59
C ILE A 15 12.16 15.29 6.68
N LEU A 16 12.75 14.08 6.74
CA LEU A 16 12.01 12.81 6.76
C LEU A 16 11.34 12.55 8.13
N ASP A 17 11.91 13.08 9.20
CA ASP A 17 11.44 12.90 10.59
C ASP A 17 10.05 13.50 10.81
N VAL A 18 9.83 14.72 10.32
CA VAL A 18 8.55 15.44 10.40
C VAL A 18 7.50 14.78 9.50
N ALA A 19 7.91 14.24 8.36
CA ALA A 19 6.99 13.66 7.39
C ALA A 19 6.29 12.40 7.92
N TYR A 20 7.03 11.49 8.58
CA TYR A 20 6.42 10.27 9.12
C TYR A 20 5.48 10.56 10.28
N ASP A 21 5.94 11.34 11.26
CA ASP A 21 5.13 11.67 12.43
C ASP A 21 3.86 12.46 12.01
N ALA A 22 3.97 13.35 11.03
CA ALA A 22 2.82 14.06 10.48
C ALA A 22 1.87 13.14 9.71
N ALA A 23 2.38 12.17 8.94
CA ALA A 23 1.54 11.20 8.22
C ALA A 23 0.76 10.31 9.19
N VAL A 24 1.42 9.78 10.23
CA VAL A 24 0.78 9.00 11.28
C VAL A 24 -0.30 9.83 11.98
N LEU A 25 0.00 11.06 12.41
CA LEU A 25 -0.98 11.93 13.06
C LEU A 25 -2.13 12.33 12.13
N ALA A 26 -1.87 12.52 10.83
CA ALA A 26 -2.90 12.79 9.83
C ALA A 26 -3.84 11.59 9.60
N ALA A 27 -3.36 10.37 9.86
CA ALA A 27 -4.19 9.17 9.88
C ALA A 27 -5.01 9.03 11.18
N GLY A 28 -4.93 9.97 12.13
CA GLY A 28 -5.83 10.04 13.29
C GLY A 28 -5.80 8.82 14.24
N PRO A 29 -4.64 8.39 14.75
CA PRO A 29 -4.57 7.33 15.76
C PRO A 29 -5.19 7.79 17.08
N VAL A 30 -5.67 6.84 17.88
CA VAL A 30 -6.09 7.08 19.27
C VAL A 30 -4.88 7.30 20.18
N ALA A 31 -3.75 6.66 19.90
CA ALA A 31 -2.50 6.87 20.63
C ALA A 31 -1.30 6.78 19.69
N TYR A 32 -0.29 7.62 19.92
CA TYR A 32 0.95 7.58 19.13
C TYR A 32 2.17 7.91 19.99
N TRP A 33 3.14 6.99 20.06
CA TRP A 33 4.38 7.16 20.79
C TRP A 33 5.58 7.01 19.86
N THR A 34 6.42 8.05 19.80
CA THR A 34 7.63 8.02 18.95
C THR A 34 8.70 7.06 19.47
N LEU A 35 8.71 6.84 20.80
CA LEU A 35 9.71 6.05 21.52
C LEU A 35 11.13 6.57 21.34
N SER A 36 11.33 7.88 21.53
CA SER A 36 12.62 8.56 21.35
C SER A 36 13.60 8.43 22.53
N GLY A 37 13.25 7.62 23.54
CA GLY A 37 13.97 7.38 24.80
C GLY A 37 14.23 8.60 25.69
N GLY A 38 14.56 8.31 26.96
CA GLY A 38 14.89 9.30 27.98
C GLY A 38 14.28 8.98 29.35
N SER A 39 14.79 9.62 30.40
CA SER A 39 14.24 9.56 31.77
C SER A 39 12.95 10.38 31.95
N ALA A 40 12.52 11.09 30.91
CA ALA A 40 11.19 11.69 30.82
C ALA A 40 10.24 10.63 30.26
N GLY A 41 9.02 10.52 30.81
CA GLY A 41 8.03 9.53 30.40
C GLY A 41 7.72 9.49 28.90
N VAL A 42 6.94 8.50 28.48
CA VAL A 42 6.59 8.26 27.08
C VAL A 42 5.37 9.11 26.72
N ALA A 43 5.59 10.25 26.06
CA ALA A 43 4.50 11.17 25.71
C ALA A 43 3.63 10.64 24.56
N ASP A 44 2.32 10.68 24.74
CA ASP A 44 1.34 10.45 23.67
C ASP A 44 1.24 11.70 22.77
N ARG A 45 1.52 11.51 21.49
CA ARG A 45 1.63 12.57 20.48
C ARG A 45 0.28 12.98 19.90
N THR A 46 -0.78 12.20 20.12
CA THR A 46 -2.14 12.56 19.69
C THR A 46 -2.74 13.65 20.58
N GLY A 47 -2.29 13.70 21.85
CA GLY A 47 -2.86 14.56 22.88
C GLY A 47 -4.05 13.93 23.62
N ASN A 48 -4.36 12.64 23.39
CA ASN A 48 -5.47 11.94 24.03
C ASN A 48 -5.17 11.48 25.46
N GLY A 49 -3.93 11.63 25.91
CA GLY A 49 -3.55 11.48 27.31
C GLY A 49 -3.01 10.11 27.67
N HIS A 50 -2.72 9.26 26.68
CA HIS A 50 -2.19 7.90 26.86
C HIS A 50 -0.68 7.90 27.14
N ASN A 51 -0.23 8.75 28.06
CA ASN A 51 1.19 8.83 28.39
C ASN A 51 1.65 7.53 29.08
N GLY A 52 2.81 7.02 28.66
CA GLY A 52 3.45 5.86 29.25
C GLY A 52 4.66 6.21 30.11
N SER A 53 5.26 5.17 30.67
CA SER A 53 6.48 5.25 31.47
C SER A 53 7.49 4.19 31.03
N TYR A 54 8.77 4.56 31.01
CA TYR A 54 9.86 3.62 30.81
C TYR A 54 10.16 2.87 32.11
N GLN A 55 10.33 1.57 32.02
CA GLN A 55 10.71 0.69 33.11
C GLN A 55 12.14 0.18 32.86
N SER A 56 12.96 0.18 33.92
CA SER A 56 14.37 -0.26 33.87
C SER A 56 15.28 0.49 32.86
N GLY A 57 14.87 1.68 32.41
CA GLY A 57 15.69 2.65 31.68
C GLY A 57 16.30 2.17 30.35
N PRO A 58 15.48 1.87 29.32
CA PRO A 58 15.98 1.40 28.03
C PRO A 58 16.85 2.44 27.31
N ALA A 59 17.77 1.93 26.48
CA ALA A 59 18.68 2.75 25.71
C ALA A 59 18.00 3.34 24.45
N VAL A 60 18.72 4.16 23.69
CA VAL A 60 18.25 4.74 22.43
C VAL A 60 19.11 4.30 21.25
N THR A 61 18.49 4.23 20.09
CA THR A 61 19.16 4.01 18.80
C THR A 61 18.58 4.93 17.74
N ALA A 62 19.21 4.96 16.57
CA ALA A 62 18.69 5.64 15.41
C ALA A 62 17.85 4.69 14.55
N PHE A 63 16.69 5.19 14.19
CA PHE A 63 15.78 4.68 13.18
C PHE A 63 16.35 4.96 11.77
N PRO A 64 15.95 4.26 10.68
CA PRO A 64 16.58 4.42 9.36
C PRO A 64 16.57 5.85 8.81
N ASN A 65 15.57 6.65 9.18
CA ASN A 65 15.46 8.06 8.78
C ASN A 65 16.28 9.04 9.65
N GLY A 66 16.88 8.56 10.76
CA GLY A 66 17.64 9.36 11.70
C GLY A 66 16.92 9.68 13.02
N THR A 67 15.60 9.46 13.12
CA THR A 67 14.86 9.65 14.38
C THR A 67 15.30 8.68 15.47
N LEU A 68 15.04 9.02 16.74
CA LEU A 68 15.34 8.11 17.85
C LEU A 68 14.26 7.04 18.00
N ALA A 69 14.70 5.83 18.36
CA ALA A 69 13.88 4.70 18.78
C ALA A 69 14.44 4.11 20.08
N THR A 70 13.64 3.33 20.79
CA THR A 70 14.01 2.72 22.07
C THR A 70 14.63 1.34 21.84
N VAL A 71 15.72 1.04 22.54
CA VAL A 71 16.39 -0.27 22.56
C VAL A 71 16.11 -0.98 23.88
N PHE A 72 15.61 -2.21 23.79
CA PHE A 72 15.29 -3.10 24.89
C PHE A 72 16.35 -4.20 25.00
N ASP A 73 16.76 -4.50 26.24
CA ASP A 73 17.84 -5.43 26.54
C ASP A 73 17.44 -6.91 26.59
N GLY A 74 16.15 -7.22 26.48
CA GLY A 74 15.63 -8.59 26.57
C GLY A 74 15.53 -9.17 27.98
N SER A 75 15.57 -8.35 29.03
CA SER A 75 15.58 -8.85 30.42
C SER A 75 14.53 -8.23 31.36
N ALA A 76 14.39 -6.90 31.37
CA ALA A 76 13.51 -6.21 32.32
C ALA A 76 13.01 -4.84 31.84
N GLN A 77 13.40 -4.45 30.62
CA GLN A 77 13.06 -3.16 30.05
C GLN A 77 11.75 -3.24 29.28
N TYR A 78 10.85 -2.30 29.55
CA TYR A 78 9.58 -2.18 28.84
C TYR A 78 9.00 -0.77 28.99
N ILE A 79 7.95 -0.50 28.25
CA ILE A 79 7.09 0.67 28.42
C ILE A 79 5.76 0.20 28.95
N GLU A 80 5.18 0.96 29.88
CA GLU A 80 3.83 0.73 30.38
C GLU A 80 2.96 1.96 30.18
N VAL A 81 1.79 1.75 29.59
CA VAL A 81 0.70 2.72 29.42
C VAL A 81 -0.50 2.17 30.18
N ALA A 82 -1.15 3.02 30.97
CA ALA A 82 -2.33 2.62 31.75
C ALA A 82 -3.44 2.06 30.85
N ASP A 83 -4.27 1.19 31.43
CA ASP A 83 -5.48 0.72 30.76
C ASP A 83 -6.39 1.88 30.34
N ALA A 84 -6.90 1.79 29.11
CA ALA A 84 -7.90 2.69 28.58
C ALA A 84 -8.76 1.97 27.54
N ALA A 85 -10.04 2.33 27.48
CA ALA A 85 -11.03 1.63 26.65
C ALA A 85 -10.70 1.74 25.16
N ASP A 86 -10.28 2.90 24.68
CA ASP A 86 -9.88 3.15 23.28
C ASP A 86 -8.59 2.42 22.86
N LEU A 87 -7.87 1.80 23.80
CA LEU A 87 -6.79 0.86 23.51
C LEU A 87 -7.28 -0.61 23.41
N SER A 88 -8.59 -0.86 23.49
CA SER A 88 -9.21 -2.18 23.40
C SER A 88 -10.02 -2.34 22.11
N VAL A 89 -10.01 -3.55 21.55
CA VAL A 89 -10.73 -3.91 20.32
C VAL A 89 -12.23 -3.62 20.43
N VAL A 90 -12.82 -3.81 21.61
CA VAL A 90 -14.29 -3.74 21.76
C VAL A 90 -14.87 -2.33 21.70
N THR A 91 -14.04 -1.28 21.79
CA THR A 91 -14.53 0.11 21.76
C THR A 91 -15.22 0.44 20.45
N THR A 92 -14.65 -0.01 19.33
CA THR A 92 -15.25 0.15 17.99
C THR A 92 -15.50 -1.19 17.29
N GLY A 93 -15.02 -2.30 17.87
CA GLY A 93 -14.91 -3.59 17.21
C GLY A 93 -13.69 -3.72 16.31
N ILE A 94 -12.82 -2.70 16.23
CA ILE A 94 -11.65 -2.69 15.37
C ILE A 94 -10.45 -2.08 16.11
N LEU A 95 -9.28 -2.70 15.95
CA LEU A 95 -8.02 -2.16 16.44
C LEU A 95 -6.92 -2.40 15.41
N THR A 96 -6.18 -1.34 15.05
CA THR A 96 -4.93 -1.48 14.28
C THR A 96 -3.75 -1.04 15.15
N LEU A 97 -2.75 -1.90 15.29
CA LEU A 97 -1.47 -1.63 15.95
C LEU A 97 -0.39 -1.48 14.89
N GLU A 98 0.27 -0.34 14.84
CA GLU A 98 1.40 -0.06 13.95
C GLU A 98 2.66 0.18 14.77
N ALA A 99 3.79 -0.39 14.34
CA ALA A 99 5.09 -0.14 14.96
C ALA A 99 6.22 -0.39 13.98
N TRP A 100 7.38 0.18 14.26
CA TRP A 100 8.63 -0.30 13.68
C TRP A 100 9.38 -1.15 14.69
N LEU A 101 9.79 -2.34 14.25
CA LEU A 101 10.41 -3.39 15.04
C LEU A 101 11.80 -3.72 14.47
N ARG A 102 12.80 -3.88 15.32
CA ARG A 102 14.15 -4.34 14.94
C ARG A 102 14.61 -5.42 15.91
N PRO A 103 14.48 -6.71 15.59
CA PRO A 103 15.06 -7.78 16.40
C PRO A 103 16.59 -7.69 16.34
N ASP A 104 17.25 -7.68 17.50
CA ASP A 104 18.73 -7.66 17.56
C ASP A 104 19.31 -9.08 17.80
N VAL A 105 18.44 -10.05 18.11
CA VAL A 105 18.76 -11.47 18.24
C VAL A 105 17.69 -12.33 17.57
N LEU A 106 18.06 -13.56 17.22
CA LEU A 106 17.12 -14.58 16.70
C LEU A 106 16.82 -15.67 17.72
N GLU A 107 17.51 -15.68 18.85
CA GLU A 107 17.35 -16.63 19.95
C GLU A 107 17.25 -15.81 21.23
N PHE A 108 16.09 -15.82 21.87
CA PHE A 108 15.85 -14.98 23.04
C PHE A 108 16.24 -15.73 24.32
N SER A 109 16.98 -15.08 25.22
CA SER A 109 17.38 -15.68 26.49
C SER A 109 16.27 -15.71 27.54
N SER A 110 15.16 -15.02 27.29
CA SER A 110 14.03 -14.87 28.20
C SER A 110 12.73 -15.00 27.41
N ASP A 111 12.56 -16.16 26.78
CA ASP A 111 11.33 -16.55 26.10
C ASP A 111 10.40 -17.38 27.01
N GLU A 112 9.15 -17.49 26.59
CA GLU A 112 8.08 -18.19 27.28
C GLU A 112 7.68 -19.46 26.53
N ASP A 113 7.17 -20.43 27.31
CA ASP A 113 6.38 -21.56 26.84
C ASP A 113 7.07 -22.37 25.73
N THR A 114 6.64 -22.19 24.47
CA THR A 114 7.20 -22.93 23.33
C THR A 114 8.43 -22.29 22.72
N GLY A 115 8.93 -21.18 23.27
CA GLY A 115 10.08 -20.43 22.76
C GLY A 115 9.65 -19.19 21.97
N TYR A 116 8.91 -18.29 22.61
CA TYR A 116 8.57 -16.97 22.04
C TYR A 116 8.67 -15.85 23.07
N VAL A 117 8.83 -14.62 22.57
CA VAL A 117 8.69 -13.41 23.38
C VAL A 117 7.45 -12.63 22.96
N HIS A 118 6.78 -12.03 23.94
CA HIS A 118 5.85 -10.95 23.72
C HIS A 118 6.62 -9.64 23.57
N TRP A 119 6.41 -8.88 22.49
CA TRP A 119 7.12 -7.61 22.30
C TRP A 119 6.18 -6.38 22.33
N MET A 120 4.87 -6.58 22.26
CA MET A 120 3.87 -5.53 22.44
C MET A 120 2.50 -6.17 22.74
N GLY A 121 1.66 -5.55 23.55
CA GLY A 121 0.27 -5.99 23.71
C GLY A 121 -0.41 -5.54 24.98
N LYS A 122 -1.63 -6.04 25.18
CA LYS A 122 -2.47 -5.80 26.35
C LYS A 122 -2.97 -7.14 26.86
N GLY A 123 -2.52 -7.55 28.05
CA GLY A 123 -2.98 -8.78 28.66
C GLY A 123 -2.15 -9.27 29.84
N GLU A 124 -2.84 -9.79 30.84
CA GLU A 124 -2.29 -10.51 31.99
C GLU A 124 -3.20 -11.70 32.31
N SER A 125 -2.81 -12.53 33.29
CA SER A 125 -3.60 -13.69 33.69
C SER A 125 -5.07 -13.35 33.97
N GLY A 126 -5.98 -13.90 33.16
CA GLY A 126 -7.42 -13.70 33.27
C GLY A 126 -7.95 -12.41 32.61
N GLN A 127 -7.08 -11.65 31.93
CA GLN A 127 -7.42 -10.39 31.26
C GLN A 127 -6.68 -10.21 29.93
N TYR A 128 -6.54 -11.28 29.14
CA TYR A 128 -5.83 -11.23 27.86
C TYR A 128 -6.67 -10.60 26.75
N GLU A 129 -6.10 -9.67 25.98
CA GLU A 129 -6.79 -9.08 24.83
C GLU A 129 -6.05 -9.36 23.53
N TYR A 130 -4.82 -8.88 23.41
CA TYR A 130 -4.03 -9.04 22.19
C TYR A 130 -2.54 -8.99 22.46
N ALA A 131 -1.76 -9.56 21.55
CA ALA A 131 -0.31 -9.54 21.65
C ALA A 131 0.39 -9.69 20.30
N ALA A 132 1.49 -8.96 20.14
CA ALA A 132 2.49 -9.21 19.13
C ALA A 132 3.58 -10.12 19.69
N ARG A 133 3.99 -11.13 18.92
CA ARG A 133 4.98 -12.15 19.31
C ARG A 133 6.11 -12.23 18.29
N MET A 134 7.26 -12.66 18.77
CA MET A 134 8.33 -13.21 17.93
C MET A 134 8.82 -14.52 18.54
N TYR A 135 8.92 -15.56 17.73
CA TYR A 135 9.46 -16.85 18.15
C TYR A 135 10.99 -16.84 18.12
N SER A 136 11.62 -17.51 19.09
CA SER A 136 13.02 -17.90 19.02
C SER A 136 13.25 -18.80 17.80
N TYR A 137 14.47 -18.79 17.26
CA TYR A 137 14.85 -19.63 16.14
C TYR A 137 14.65 -21.10 16.51
N THR A 138 15.13 -21.48 17.69
CA THR A 138 14.81 -22.75 18.32
C THR A 138 13.51 -22.60 19.11
N ASN A 139 12.52 -23.43 18.82
CA ASN A 139 11.24 -23.46 19.54
C ASN A 139 10.68 -24.88 19.51
N THR A 140 9.77 -25.18 20.42
CA THR A 140 9.17 -26.52 20.59
C THR A 140 7.84 -26.67 19.84
N GLU A 141 7.47 -25.69 19.00
CA GLU A 141 6.27 -25.75 18.16
C GLU A 141 6.34 -26.90 17.15
N VAL A 142 5.16 -27.43 16.80
CA VAL A 142 5.03 -28.49 15.80
C VAL A 142 3.99 -28.09 14.76
N PRO A 143 4.39 -27.78 13.51
CA PRO A 143 5.77 -27.67 13.03
C PRO A 143 6.52 -26.47 13.66
N PRO A 144 7.88 -26.49 13.67
CA PRO A 144 8.67 -25.39 14.21
C PRO A 144 8.36 -24.04 13.54
N ARG A 145 8.44 -22.96 14.32
CA ARG A 145 8.12 -21.59 13.90
C ARG A 145 9.33 -20.63 13.99
N PRO A 146 10.51 -21.00 13.47
CA PRO A 146 11.73 -20.21 13.64
C PRO A 146 11.53 -18.75 13.21
N ASN A 147 11.74 -17.82 14.14
CA ASN A 147 11.66 -16.37 13.95
C ASN A 147 10.36 -15.87 13.30
N ARG A 148 9.27 -16.63 13.44
CA ARG A 148 7.95 -16.16 13.07
C ARG A 148 7.60 -14.92 13.89
N ILE A 149 7.11 -13.88 13.21
CA ILE A 149 6.55 -12.69 13.84
C ILE A 149 5.04 -12.72 13.59
N SER A 150 4.27 -12.49 14.64
CA SER A 150 2.82 -12.67 14.61
C SER A 150 2.08 -11.71 15.52
N GLY A 151 0.78 -11.58 15.29
CA GLY A 151 -0.14 -10.83 16.12
C GLY A 151 -1.41 -11.63 16.40
N TYR A 152 -1.85 -11.65 17.65
CA TYR A 152 -2.96 -12.47 18.13
C TYR A 152 -4.01 -11.63 18.85
N ALA A 153 -5.26 -12.07 18.73
CA ALA A 153 -6.38 -11.71 19.60
C ALA A 153 -6.75 -12.90 20.50
N PHE A 154 -7.15 -12.62 21.74
CA PHE A 154 -7.46 -13.60 22.78
C PHE A 154 -8.83 -13.35 23.41
N ASN A 155 -9.39 -14.40 24.00
CA ASN A 155 -10.42 -14.27 25.03
C ASN A 155 -9.75 -13.87 26.36
N LEU A 156 -10.45 -13.13 27.23
CA LEU A 156 -9.91 -12.70 28.53
C LEU A 156 -9.39 -13.86 29.39
N SER A 157 -10.05 -15.02 29.32
CA SER A 157 -9.62 -16.24 30.01
C SER A 157 -8.26 -16.78 29.57
N GLY A 158 -7.76 -16.36 28.40
CA GLY A 158 -6.55 -16.87 27.78
C GLY A 158 -6.83 -18.12 26.95
N GLY A 159 -5.81 -18.97 26.80
CA GLY A 159 -5.83 -20.12 25.90
C GLY A 159 -5.25 -19.78 24.52
N PHE A 160 -5.66 -20.52 23.50
CA PHE A 160 -5.23 -20.23 22.13
C PHE A 160 -5.86 -18.92 21.62
N GLY A 161 -5.03 -18.09 20.99
CA GLY A 161 -5.48 -16.89 20.29
C GLY A 161 -5.60 -17.15 18.78
N ALA A 162 -6.53 -16.45 18.13
CA ALA A 162 -6.53 -16.33 16.67
C ALA A 162 -5.51 -15.29 16.27
N GLY A 163 -4.66 -15.57 15.28
CA GLY A 163 -3.62 -14.65 14.89
C GLY A 163 -3.04 -14.93 13.52
N SER A 164 -2.51 -13.87 12.93
CA SER A 164 -1.89 -13.86 11.62
C SER A 164 -0.39 -13.61 11.75
N TYR A 165 0.39 -14.13 10.81
CA TYR A 165 1.84 -14.13 10.93
C TYR A 165 2.56 -13.96 9.60
N PHE A 166 3.86 -13.66 9.69
CA PHE A 166 4.78 -13.89 8.61
C PHE A 166 6.02 -14.62 9.15
N GLN A 167 6.64 -15.41 8.28
CA GLN A 167 7.83 -16.20 8.62
C GLN A 167 8.89 -16.06 7.52
N ASP A 168 9.08 -14.81 7.10
CA ASP A 168 10.20 -14.40 6.27
C ASP A 168 11.52 -14.53 7.02
N THR A 169 12.63 -14.53 6.29
CA THR A 169 13.96 -14.37 6.92
C THR A 169 14.01 -13.07 7.71
N VAL A 170 14.48 -13.16 8.96
CA VAL A 170 14.73 -12.02 9.84
C VAL A 170 16.24 -11.87 9.98
N THR A 171 16.74 -10.67 9.66
CA THR A 171 18.15 -10.33 9.86
C THR A 171 18.27 -9.50 11.13
N PRO A 172 19.12 -9.88 12.10
CA PRO A 172 19.40 -9.05 13.27
C PRO A 172 19.79 -7.62 12.88
N GLY A 173 19.19 -6.63 13.53
CA GLY A 173 19.43 -5.22 13.27
C GLY A 173 18.67 -4.63 12.07
N GLU A 174 17.86 -5.41 11.35
CA GLU A 174 17.02 -4.92 10.26
C GLU A 174 15.67 -4.38 10.78
N TRP A 175 15.30 -3.18 10.36
CA TRP A 175 14.02 -2.57 10.72
C TRP A 175 12.88 -3.15 9.87
N ILE A 176 11.79 -3.50 10.55
CA ILE A 176 10.58 -4.08 9.99
C ILE A 176 9.42 -3.15 10.35
N HIS A 177 8.66 -2.71 9.36
CA HIS A 177 7.37 -2.05 9.60
C HIS A 177 6.32 -3.12 9.82
N TYR A 178 5.74 -3.15 11.02
CA TYR A 178 4.77 -4.13 11.46
C TYR A 178 3.41 -3.45 11.63
N VAL A 179 2.36 -4.07 11.09
CA VAL A 179 0.99 -3.67 11.38
C VAL A 179 0.14 -4.91 11.67
N LEU A 180 -0.58 -4.91 12.80
CA LEU A 180 -1.62 -5.88 13.13
C LEU A 180 -2.98 -5.21 13.09
N VAL A 181 -3.94 -5.81 12.43
CA VAL A 181 -5.36 -5.45 12.48
C VAL A 181 -6.12 -6.57 13.19
N ILE A 182 -7.02 -6.19 14.09
CA ILE A 182 -8.06 -7.06 14.66
C ILE A 182 -9.39 -6.38 14.33
N ASN A 183 -10.24 -7.05 13.56
CA ASN A 183 -11.50 -6.49 13.08
C ASN A 183 -12.63 -7.49 13.33
N THR A 184 -13.60 -7.14 14.18
CA THR A 184 -14.79 -7.95 14.48
C THR A 184 -16.03 -7.48 13.71
N VAL A 185 -15.92 -6.42 12.93
CA VAL A 185 -17.03 -5.75 12.25
C VAL A 185 -17.12 -6.17 10.78
N ASP A 186 -15.98 -6.27 10.09
CA ASP A 186 -15.92 -6.73 8.70
C ASP A 186 -15.98 -8.25 8.64
N THR A 187 -17.15 -8.77 8.24
CA THR A 187 -17.45 -10.20 8.22
C THR A 187 -17.92 -10.65 6.85
N ASP A 188 -17.53 -11.86 6.45
CA ASP A 188 -18.06 -12.56 5.28
C ASP A 188 -18.19 -14.06 5.57
N SER A 189 -18.42 -14.88 4.53
CA SER A 189 -18.56 -16.34 4.71
C SER A 189 -17.29 -17.05 5.18
N GLN A 190 -16.11 -16.45 5.00
CA GLN A 190 -14.83 -16.98 5.48
C GLN A 190 -14.48 -16.41 6.87
N TYR A 191 -14.78 -15.13 7.11
CA TYR A 191 -14.47 -14.40 8.34
C TYR A 191 -15.75 -14.10 9.14
N THR A 192 -16.47 -15.15 9.54
CA THR A 192 -17.84 -15.05 10.11
C THR A 192 -17.96 -14.24 11.38
N THR A 193 -16.88 -14.09 12.15
CA THR A 193 -16.79 -13.26 13.35
C THR A 193 -15.68 -12.22 13.24
N GLY A 194 -15.25 -11.92 12.01
CA GLY A 194 -14.12 -11.06 11.72
C GLY A 194 -12.78 -11.81 11.69
N TYR A 195 -11.69 -11.05 11.77
CA TYR A 195 -10.35 -11.54 11.46
C TYR A 195 -9.22 -10.81 12.20
N THR A 196 -8.06 -11.48 12.24
CA THR A 196 -6.76 -10.83 12.34
C THR A 196 -6.15 -10.66 10.96
N LYS A 197 -5.32 -9.64 10.76
CA LYS A 197 -4.57 -9.40 9.52
C LYS A 197 -3.23 -8.75 9.85
N ILE A 198 -2.16 -9.17 9.19
CA ILE A 198 -0.82 -8.65 9.46
C ILE A 198 -0.16 -8.11 8.19
N TYR A 199 0.56 -7.00 8.33
CA TYR A 199 1.40 -6.42 7.30
C TYR A 199 2.87 -6.44 7.74
N LYS A 200 3.75 -6.65 6.75
CA LYS A 200 5.19 -6.45 6.85
C LYS A 200 5.58 -5.46 5.77
N ASN A 201 6.27 -4.39 6.13
CA ASN A 201 6.89 -3.45 5.18
C ASN A 201 5.88 -2.90 4.15
N GLY A 202 4.69 -2.50 4.60
CA GLY A 202 3.66 -1.95 3.71
C GLY A 202 2.85 -2.97 2.91
N GLU A 203 3.06 -4.28 3.09
CA GLU A 203 2.39 -5.35 2.36
C GLU A 203 1.65 -6.31 3.29
N GLN A 204 0.41 -6.65 2.95
CA GLN A 204 -0.35 -7.67 3.69
C GLN A 204 0.34 -9.03 3.50
N ARG A 205 0.59 -9.73 4.60
CA ARG A 205 1.25 -11.04 4.58
C ARG A 205 0.31 -12.19 4.87
N ASP A 206 -0.66 -11.96 5.75
CA ASP A 206 -1.54 -13.00 6.25
C ASP A 206 -2.84 -12.43 6.82
N LYS A 207 -3.89 -13.25 6.85
CA LYS A 207 -5.24 -12.91 7.35
C LYS A 207 -5.95 -14.18 7.82
N ASP A 208 -6.38 -14.21 9.09
CA ASP A 208 -6.97 -15.39 9.72
C ASP A 208 -8.29 -15.06 10.41
N ALA A 209 -9.21 -16.03 10.44
CA ALA A 209 -10.52 -15.85 11.05
C ALA A 209 -10.46 -15.93 12.59
N LEU A 210 -11.14 -15.00 13.25
CA LEU A 210 -11.32 -15.04 14.72
C LEU A 210 -12.11 -16.29 15.16
N SER A 211 -13.00 -16.78 14.30
CA SER A 211 -13.81 -17.97 14.53
C SER A 211 -12.99 -19.26 14.60
N GLY A 212 -11.77 -19.28 14.06
CA GLY A 212 -10.87 -20.44 14.12
C GLY A 212 -10.52 -20.88 15.55
N TYR A 213 -10.58 -19.95 16.51
CA TYR A 213 -10.39 -20.22 17.94
C TYR A 213 -11.56 -19.71 18.80
N SER A 214 -12.71 -19.41 18.19
CA SER A 214 -13.88 -18.84 18.87
C SER A 214 -13.52 -17.60 19.72
N ILE A 215 -12.71 -16.70 19.15
CA ILE A 215 -12.28 -15.48 19.83
C ILE A 215 -13.42 -14.47 19.84
N VAL A 216 -13.79 -14.02 21.04
CA VAL A 216 -14.72 -12.94 21.32
C VAL A 216 -13.96 -11.91 22.14
N PRO A 217 -13.37 -10.88 21.49
CA PRO A 217 -12.62 -9.85 22.20
C PRO A 217 -13.47 -9.20 23.31
N ALA A 218 -12.82 -8.89 24.42
CA ALA A 218 -13.41 -8.16 25.54
C ALA A 218 -12.35 -7.28 26.20
N HIS A 219 -12.78 -6.23 26.89
CA HIS A 219 -11.89 -5.28 27.56
C HIS A 219 -11.53 -5.79 28.97
N GLY A 220 -10.23 -5.95 29.24
CA GLY A 220 -9.69 -6.24 30.56
C GLY A 220 -9.01 -5.02 31.17
N THR A 221 -8.48 -5.13 32.39
CA THR A 221 -7.82 -3.99 33.08
C THR A 221 -6.28 -4.03 33.00
N ALA A 222 -5.70 -4.98 32.26
CA ALA A 222 -4.26 -5.06 32.05
C ALA A 222 -3.74 -3.81 31.30
N PRO A 223 -2.57 -3.26 31.66
CA PRO A 223 -2.00 -2.13 30.92
C PRO A 223 -1.55 -2.53 29.52
N PHE A 224 -1.39 -1.55 28.64
CA PHE A 224 -0.71 -1.73 27.35
C PHE A 224 0.80 -1.65 27.57
N ARG A 225 1.55 -2.61 27.02
CA ARG A 225 3.01 -2.67 27.15
C ARG A 225 3.72 -2.84 25.82
N VAL A 226 4.94 -2.32 25.76
CA VAL A 226 5.90 -2.47 24.65
C VAL A 226 7.23 -2.97 25.22
N GLY A 227 7.83 -3.97 24.58
CA GLY A 227 8.99 -4.73 25.08
C GLY A 227 8.61 -6.00 25.86
N THR A 228 7.34 -6.13 26.26
CA THR A 228 6.74 -7.29 26.94
C THR A 228 5.20 -7.20 26.81
N ARG A 229 4.47 -8.17 27.38
CA ARG A 229 3.03 -8.08 27.62
C ARG A 229 2.67 -8.28 29.09
N ASP A 230 3.14 -9.37 29.69
CA ASP A 230 2.76 -9.83 31.05
C ASP A 230 3.98 -10.12 31.95
N LEU A 231 5.16 -9.62 31.56
CA LEU A 231 6.41 -9.67 32.33
C LEU A 231 7.07 -11.06 32.42
N HIS A 232 6.60 -12.08 31.70
CA HIS A 232 7.25 -13.40 31.68
C HIS A 232 8.35 -13.53 30.61
N SER A 233 8.30 -12.72 29.56
CA SER A 233 9.33 -12.58 28.52
C SER A 233 9.63 -11.12 28.22
N PHE A 234 10.83 -10.88 27.69
CA PHE A 234 11.29 -9.54 27.33
C PHE A 234 11.98 -9.55 25.96
N PHE A 235 11.59 -8.62 25.11
CA PHE A 235 12.13 -8.49 23.76
C PHE A 235 13.52 -7.86 23.78
N GLN A 236 14.47 -8.47 23.04
CA GLN A 236 15.79 -7.90 22.80
C GLN A 236 15.88 -7.31 21.38
N GLY A 237 15.97 -5.99 21.28
CA GLY A 237 15.93 -5.29 20.00
C GLY A 237 15.54 -3.83 20.16
N ALA A 238 15.12 -3.19 19.08
CA ALA A 238 14.60 -1.83 19.11
C ALA A 238 13.15 -1.74 18.61
N ILE A 239 12.37 -0.84 19.21
CA ILE A 239 10.99 -0.55 18.82
C ILE A 239 10.82 0.97 18.75
N GLY A 240 10.16 1.44 17.70
CA GLY A 240 9.87 2.85 17.47
C GLY A 240 8.47 3.06 16.93
N LYS A 241 7.99 4.31 17.02
CA LYS A 241 6.83 4.78 16.24
C LYS A 241 5.56 3.93 16.42
N VAL A 242 5.21 3.63 17.68
CA VAL A 242 4.05 2.80 18.01
C VAL A 242 2.78 3.64 17.91
N ALA A 243 1.84 3.26 17.06
CA ALA A 243 0.54 3.91 16.89
C ALA A 243 -0.60 2.89 17.05
N ILE A 244 -1.73 3.35 17.59
CA ILE A 244 -2.95 2.57 17.74
C ILE A 244 -4.09 3.32 17.07
N TYR A 245 -4.89 2.62 16.26
CA TYR A 245 -6.07 3.15 15.57
C TYR A 245 -7.30 2.33 15.98
N ASP A 246 -8.44 2.99 16.12
CA ASP A 246 -9.75 2.39 16.43
C ASP A 246 -10.53 2.00 15.16
N TYR A 247 -9.86 1.97 14.01
CA TYR A 247 -10.37 1.55 12.72
C TYR A 247 -9.31 0.74 11.98
N GLU A 248 -9.71 0.09 10.89
CA GLU A 248 -8.77 -0.66 10.05
C GLU A 248 -8.01 0.32 9.15
N LEU A 249 -6.71 0.48 9.43
CA LEU A 249 -5.85 1.36 8.65
C LEU A 249 -5.80 0.88 7.19
N PRO A 250 -6.15 1.71 6.18
CA PRO A 250 -6.14 1.29 4.79
C PRO A 250 -4.76 0.80 4.34
N ALA A 251 -4.72 -0.25 3.51
CA ALA A 251 -3.48 -0.83 3.01
C ALA A 251 -2.56 0.20 2.31
N VAL A 252 -3.15 1.16 1.57
CA VAL A 252 -2.39 2.26 0.96
C VAL A 252 -1.73 3.16 2.01
N THR A 253 -2.41 3.42 3.14
CA THR A 253 -1.87 4.22 4.24
C THR A 253 -0.74 3.47 4.94
N VAL A 254 -0.92 2.18 5.22
CA VAL A 254 0.12 1.28 5.77
C VAL A 254 1.37 1.32 4.87
N ARG A 255 1.18 1.20 3.56
CA ARG A 255 2.28 1.29 2.58
C ARG A 255 2.94 2.66 2.55
N ASN A 256 2.15 3.72 2.58
CA ASN A 256 2.67 5.09 2.58
C ASN A 256 3.53 5.35 3.83
N HIS A 257 3.09 4.93 5.02
CA HIS A 257 3.88 5.03 6.24
C HIS A 257 5.24 4.33 6.09
N TYR A 258 5.26 3.09 5.61
CA TYR A 258 6.50 2.36 5.32
C TYR A 258 7.43 3.15 4.37
N GLN A 259 6.88 3.62 3.25
CA GLN A 259 7.64 4.25 2.18
C GLN A 259 8.16 5.65 2.52
N ILE A 260 7.60 6.34 3.50
CA ILE A 260 8.20 7.59 4.01
C ILE A 260 9.58 7.33 4.63
N ILE A 261 9.77 6.16 5.26
CA ILE A 261 11.03 5.79 5.91
C ILE A 261 11.96 5.04 4.95
N VAL A 262 11.39 4.08 4.22
CA VAL A 262 12.11 3.27 3.23
C VAL A 262 11.52 3.62 1.87
N PRO A 263 11.92 4.76 1.27
CA PRO A 263 11.41 5.14 -0.03
C PRO A 263 11.76 4.06 -1.06
N PRO A 264 10.85 3.79 -2.01
CA PRO A 264 11.17 2.93 -3.14
C PRO A 264 12.44 3.40 -3.83
N VAL A 265 13.16 2.45 -4.42
CA VAL A 265 14.35 2.78 -5.21
C VAL A 265 13.91 3.67 -6.36
N VAL A 266 14.73 4.68 -6.65
CA VAL A 266 14.48 5.67 -7.69
C VAL A 266 14.05 5.01 -9.01
N GLY A 267 12.87 5.35 -9.53
CA GLY A 267 12.28 4.75 -10.74
C GLY A 267 11.78 3.30 -10.62
N SER A 268 11.52 2.78 -9.41
CA SER A 268 11.13 1.38 -9.19
C SER A 268 9.64 1.08 -9.36
N SER A 269 8.82 2.02 -9.85
CA SER A 269 7.46 1.65 -10.25
C SER A 269 7.56 0.55 -11.29
N SER A 270 6.92 -0.58 -11.03
CA SER A 270 7.08 -1.78 -11.87
C SER A 270 5.74 -2.19 -12.43
N PHE A 271 5.71 -2.48 -13.73
CA PHE A 271 4.56 -3.12 -14.35
C PHE A 271 4.50 -4.56 -13.86
N ILE A 272 3.37 -4.94 -13.27
CA ILE A 272 3.14 -6.29 -12.76
C ILE A 272 2.50 -7.14 -13.85
N LYS A 273 1.36 -6.69 -14.37
CA LYS A 273 0.61 -7.39 -15.41
C LYS A 273 -0.45 -6.51 -16.06
N ASN A 274 -0.91 -6.94 -17.22
CA ASN A 274 -2.21 -6.54 -17.72
C ASN A 274 -3.26 -7.38 -16.97
N VAL A 275 -4.09 -6.73 -16.16
CA VAL A 275 -5.18 -7.41 -15.42
C VAL A 275 -6.22 -7.92 -16.41
N GLY A 276 -6.48 -7.13 -17.46
CA GLY A 276 -7.26 -7.56 -18.60
C GLY A 276 -7.62 -6.40 -19.51
N SER A 277 -8.28 -6.72 -20.62
CA SER A 277 -8.74 -5.75 -21.59
C SER A 277 -10.04 -6.22 -22.23
N ALA A 278 -10.84 -5.27 -22.72
CA ALA A 278 -12.12 -5.55 -23.36
C ALA A 278 -12.42 -4.52 -24.45
N SER A 279 -12.99 -4.95 -25.57
CA SER A 279 -13.47 -4.06 -26.63
C SER A 279 -14.60 -4.71 -27.42
N ASN A 280 -15.57 -3.92 -27.87
CA ASN A 280 -16.63 -4.40 -28.78
C ASN A 280 -17.28 -3.25 -29.57
N LYS A 281 -18.11 -3.64 -30.54
CA LYS A 281 -18.95 -2.76 -31.37
C LYS A 281 -20.45 -2.93 -31.07
N SER A 282 -20.79 -3.48 -29.90
CA SER A 282 -22.17 -3.76 -29.51
C SER A 282 -22.79 -2.54 -28.84
N SER A 283 -23.96 -2.09 -29.29
CA SER A 283 -24.67 -0.97 -28.63
C SER A 283 -24.87 -1.26 -27.14
N GLY A 284 -24.37 -0.37 -26.29
CA GLY A 284 -24.54 -0.46 -24.85
C GLY A 284 -23.69 0.55 -24.10
N THR A 285 -23.81 0.53 -22.77
CA THR A 285 -23.15 1.49 -21.88
C THR A 285 -21.94 0.90 -21.16
N THR A 286 -21.67 -0.40 -21.24
CA THR A 286 -20.69 -1.05 -20.36
C THR A 286 -19.62 -1.87 -21.07
N LEU A 287 -18.46 -1.97 -20.42
CA LEU A 287 -17.43 -3.00 -20.64
C LEU A 287 -17.00 -3.52 -19.27
N SER A 288 -16.72 -4.81 -19.16
CA SER A 288 -16.22 -5.42 -17.93
C SER A 288 -14.94 -6.19 -18.20
N VAL A 289 -14.02 -6.15 -17.23
CA VAL A 289 -12.84 -7.00 -17.15
C VAL A 289 -12.95 -7.85 -15.88
N THR A 290 -12.71 -9.15 -16.01
CA THR A 290 -12.65 -10.08 -14.89
C THR A 290 -11.21 -10.26 -14.43
N VAL A 291 -10.97 -10.16 -13.13
CA VAL A 291 -9.66 -10.27 -12.50
C VAL A 291 -9.15 -11.71 -12.63
N PRO A 292 -7.91 -11.93 -13.10
CA PRO A 292 -7.36 -13.25 -13.36
C PRO A 292 -6.93 -13.98 -12.07
N ASN A 293 -6.52 -15.24 -12.19
CA ASN A 293 -6.15 -16.12 -11.06
C ASN A 293 -5.07 -15.57 -10.11
N ASN A 294 -4.28 -14.60 -10.53
CA ASN A 294 -3.23 -13.99 -9.70
C ASN A 294 -3.71 -12.74 -8.93
N GLY A 295 -5.01 -12.44 -8.95
CA GLY A 295 -5.62 -11.30 -8.25
C GLY A 295 -5.02 -9.94 -8.61
N VAL A 296 -5.28 -8.94 -7.78
CA VAL A 296 -4.55 -7.66 -7.71
C VAL A 296 -4.33 -7.37 -6.24
N SER A 297 -3.07 -7.29 -5.82
CA SER A 297 -2.73 -7.16 -4.41
C SER A 297 -3.08 -5.78 -3.85
N ALA A 298 -3.52 -5.74 -2.59
CA ALA A 298 -3.69 -4.48 -1.88
C ALA A 298 -2.37 -3.68 -1.85
N GLY A 299 -2.53 -2.37 -2.00
CA GLY A 299 -1.53 -1.32 -2.17
C GLY A 299 -0.94 -1.21 -3.58
N ASN A 300 -1.24 -2.12 -4.51
CA ASN A 300 -0.88 -1.91 -5.92
C ASN A 300 -1.81 -0.87 -6.54
N THR A 301 -1.51 -0.45 -7.77
CA THR A 301 -2.28 0.57 -8.47
C THR A 301 -2.73 0.06 -9.82
N LEU A 302 -4.00 0.27 -10.13
CA LEU A 302 -4.51 0.05 -11.47
C LEU A 302 -4.52 1.36 -12.25
N ILE A 303 -3.99 1.32 -13.47
CA ILE A 303 -4.13 2.39 -14.46
C ILE A 303 -5.03 1.90 -15.57
N VAL A 304 -6.23 2.48 -15.66
CA VAL A 304 -7.27 2.10 -16.63
C VAL A 304 -7.30 3.11 -17.77
N LYS A 305 -7.11 2.63 -19.01
CA LYS A 305 -7.21 3.43 -20.22
C LYS A 305 -8.48 3.07 -20.95
N VAL A 306 -9.23 4.08 -21.37
CA VAL A 306 -10.55 3.91 -21.99
C VAL A 306 -10.65 4.79 -23.22
N ALA A 307 -11.24 4.28 -24.29
CA ALA A 307 -11.79 5.10 -25.36
C ALA A 307 -13.10 4.54 -25.88
N HIS A 308 -13.99 5.43 -26.30
CA HIS A 308 -15.31 5.09 -26.84
C HIS A 308 -15.78 6.18 -27.79
N GLU A 309 -16.83 5.90 -28.57
CA GLU A 309 -17.47 6.90 -29.42
C GLU A 309 -17.86 8.15 -28.63
N TYR A 310 -17.90 9.30 -29.29
CA TYR A 310 -18.07 10.56 -28.62
C TYR A 310 -19.31 10.60 -27.73
N THR A 311 -19.09 11.08 -26.50
CA THR A 311 -20.13 11.47 -25.55
C THR A 311 -19.77 12.81 -24.93
N VAL A 312 -20.79 13.58 -24.54
CA VAL A 312 -20.61 14.88 -23.87
C VAL A 312 -19.93 14.70 -22.51
N SER A 313 -20.41 13.75 -21.70
CA SER A 313 -19.84 13.43 -20.39
C SER A 313 -18.88 12.25 -20.48
N GLY A 314 -17.86 12.20 -19.60
CA GLY A 314 -16.93 11.07 -19.58
C GLY A 314 -17.46 9.85 -18.80
N PRO A 315 -16.83 8.68 -18.96
CA PRO A 315 -17.24 7.44 -18.31
C PRO A 315 -16.84 7.36 -16.83
N THR A 316 -17.32 6.37 -16.10
CA THR A 316 -16.88 6.02 -14.74
C THR A 316 -16.37 4.58 -14.68
N VAL A 317 -15.49 4.29 -13.72
CA VAL A 317 -15.01 2.93 -13.46
C VAL A 317 -15.24 2.60 -11.99
N ILE A 318 -15.69 1.38 -11.71
CA ILE A 318 -15.81 0.80 -10.37
C ILE A 318 -15.28 -0.63 -10.39
N ASP A 319 -14.98 -1.19 -9.22
CA ASP A 319 -14.78 -2.63 -9.07
C ASP A 319 -15.72 -3.24 -8.02
N SER A 320 -15.77 -4.57 -7.98
CA SER A 320 -16.61 -5.34 -7.06
C SER A 320 -16.20 -5.24 -5.58
N LYS A 321 -15.03 -4.69 -5.28
CA LYS A 321 -14.51 -4.52 -3.91
C LYS A 321 -14.61 -3.09 -3.40
N GLY A 322 -15.12 -2.17 -4.22
CA GLY A 322 -15.38 -0.78 -3.83
C GLY A 322 -14.13 0.09 -3.79
N ASN A 323 -13.02 -0.28 -4.47
CA ASN A 323 -11.88 0.63 -4.58
C ASN A 323 -12.25 1.89 -5.37
N ILE A 324 -11.58 3.00 -5.08
CA ILE A 324 -11.88 4.31 -5.67
C ILE A 324 -11.06 4.51 -6.95
N TYR A 325 -11.74 4.71 -8.08
CA TYR A 325 -11.11 5.04 -9.37
C TYR A 325 -11.20 6.53 -9.63
N THR A 326 -10.07 7.21 -9.58
CA THR A 326 -9.96 8.63 -9.90
C THR A 326 -9.81 8.79 -11.40
N ARG A 327 -10.61 9.68 -12.00
CA ARG A 327 -10.50 10.00 -13.42
C ARG A 327 -9.48 11.12 -13.62
N ASP A 328 -8.23 10.74 -13.85
CA ASP A 328 -7.12 11.67 -13.94
C ASP A 328 -7.26 12.61 -15.14
N GLN A 329 -7.78 12.08 -16.25
CA GLN A 329 -8.03 12.86 -17.46
C GLN A 329 -9.17 12.32 -18.33
N THR A 330 -9.94 13.23 -18.95
CA THR A 330 -10.94 12.89 -19.96
C THR A 330 -11.15 14.04 -20.95
N SER A 331 -11.20 13.73 -22.24
CA SER A 331 -11.47 14.73 -23.30
C SER A 331 -11.92 14.07 -24.59
N PRO A 332 -12.73 14.76 -25.42
CA PRO A 332 -12.96 14.35 -26.80
C PRO A 332 -11.75 14.69 -27.70
N ASN A 333 -11.70 14.11 -28.89
CA ASN A 333 -10.81 14.62 -29.94
C ASN A 333 -11.39 15.90 -30.57
N GLY A 334 -10.56 16.66 -31.30
CA GLY A 334 -10.96 17.91 -31.94
C GLY A 334 -12.13 17.78 -32.94
N SER A 335 -12.33 16.60 -33.54
CA SER A 335 -13.44 16.30 -34.44
C SER A 335 -14.69 15.75 -33.74
N THR A 336 -14.67 15.60 -32.42
CA THR A 336 -15.79 15.06 -31.60
C THR A 336 -16.32 13.71 -32.09
N THR A 337 -15.44 12.82 -32.56
CA THR A 337 -15.82 11.45 -32.97
C THR A 337 -15.59 10.42 -31.87
N MET A 338 -14.65 10.68 -30.96
CA MET A 338 -14.38 9.82 -29.82
C MET A 338 -14.08 10.63 -28.56
N ARG A 339 -14.20 9.96 -27.42
CA ARG A 339 -13.68 10.41 -26.13
C ARG A 339 -12.79 9.33 -25.57
N ALA A 340 -11.74 9.76 -24.88
CA ALA A 340 -10.87 8.85 -24.17
C ALA A 340 -10.63 9.33 -22.74
N SER A 341 -10.21 8.44 -21.86
CA SER A 341 -9.99 8.74 -20.44
C SER A 341 -8.89 7.87 -19.85
N ILE A 342 -8.20 8.39 -18.82
CA ILE A 342 -7.29 7.64 -17.95
C ILE A 342 -7.86 7.68 -16.54
N PHE A 343 -7.81 6.55 -15.84
CA PHE A 343 -8.10 6.45 -14.42
C PHE A 343 -6.95 5.81 -13.68
N SER A 344 -6.78 6.21 -12.42
CA SER A 344 -5.90 5.59 -11.44
C SER A 344 -6.73 5.09 -10.25
N ALA A 345 -6.37 3.91 -9.74
CA ALA A 345 -6.99 3.34 -8.54
C ALA A 345 -5.93 2.68 -7.66
N PRO A 346 -5.50 3.32 -6.56
CA PRO A 346 -4.82 2.64 -5.47
C PRO A 346 -5.75 1.59 -4.86
N ILE A 347 -5.31 0.33 -4.84
CA ILE A 347 -6.13 -0.81 -4.42
C ILE A 347 -6.02 -0.95 -2.90
N ASN A 348 -7.11 -0.67 -2.18
CA ASN A 348 -7.16 -0.83 -0.73
C ASN A 348 -7.66 -2.22 -0.35
N ALA A 349 -8.74 -2.65 -0.99
CA ALA A 349 -9.28 -4.00 -0.90
C ALA A 349 -8.75 -4.80 -2.09
N ALA A 350 -7.95 -5.83 -1.81
CA ALA A 350 -7.39 -6.71 -2.83
C ALA A 350 -8.51 -7.26 -3.73
N LEU A 351 -8.23 -7.32 -5.03
CA LEU A 351 -9.14 -7.95 -6.00
C LEU A 351 -8.74 -9.41 -6.14
N GLU A 352 -9.68 -10.30 -5.84
CA GLU A 352 -9.51 -11.74 -5.92
C GLU A 352 -9.87 -12.25 -7.33
N PRO A 353 -9.44 -13.47 -7.69
CA PRO A 353 -9.85 -14.08 -8.95
C PRO A 353 -11.37 -14.10 -9.13
N GLY A 354 -11.86 -13.60 -10.28
CA GLY A 354 -13.29 -13.52 -10.57
C GLY A 354 -13.95 -12.19 -10.19
N ASP A 355 -13.28 -11.33 -9.40
CA ASP A 355 -13.73 -9.95 -9.21
C ASP A 355 -13.80 -9.19 -10.54
N THR A 356 -14.58 -8.11 -10.59
CA THR A 356 -14.84 -7.39 -11.84
C THR A 356 -14.50 -5.92 -11.74
N ILE A 357 -13.98 -5.38 -12.83
CA ILE A 357 -13.75 -3.96 -13.05
C ILE A 357 -14.69 -3.52 -14.17
N LEU A 358 -15.65 -2.67 -13.84
CA LEU A 358 -16.75 -2.26 -14.70
C LEU A 358 -16.59 -0.82 -15.16
N LEU A 359 -16.49 -0.64 -16.47
CA LEU A 359 -16.64 0.64 -17.15
C LEU A 359 -18.12 0.93 -17.39
N THR A 360 -18.54 2.15 -17.08
CA THR A 360 -19.87 2.69 -17.43
C THR A 360 -19.72 3.99 -18.22
N ILE A 361 -20.23 3.98 -19.44
CA ILE A 361 -20.34 5.11 -20.36
C ILE A 361 -21.73 5.74 -20.15
N PRO A 362 -21.86 7.08 -20.11
CA PRO A 362 -23.11 7.75 -19.70
C PRO A 362 -24.27 7.55 -20.67
N VAL A 363 -24.01 7.16 -21.92
CA VAL A 363 -25.02 6.89 -22.94
C VAL A 363 -24.61 5.69 -23.77
N SER A 364 -25.57 5.05 -24.44
CA SER A 364 -25.31 3.90 -25.29
C SER A 364 -24.44 4.29 -26.47
N VAL A 365 -23.34 3.56 -26.67
CA VAL A 365 -22.42 3.72 -27.81
C VAL A 365 -22.17 2.37 -28.49
N GLY A 366 -21.85 2.40 -29.78
CA GLY A 366 -21.49 1.19 -30.53
C GLY A 366 -20.11 0.72 -30.14
N THR A 367 -19.10 1.57 -30.33
CA THR A 367 -17.68 1.22 -30.25
C THR A 367 -17.03 1.69 -28.95
N LYS A 368 -16.36 0.78 -28.26
CA LYS A 368 -15.68 1.04 -26.99
C LYS A 368 -14.54 0.05 -26.73
N ALA A 369 -13.51 0.51 -26.03
CA ALA A 369 -12.36 -0.27 -25.60
C ALA A 369 -11.87 0.18 -24.22
N MET A 370 -11.37 -0.77 -23.43
CA MET A 370 -10.76 -0.58 -22.11
C MET A 370 -9.55 -1.49 -21.95
N CYS A 371 -8.49 -0.97 -21.32
CA CYS A 371 -7.32 -1.72 -20.88
C CYS A 371 -7.02 -1.42 -19.41
N VAL A 372 -6.73 -2.45 -18.61
CA VAL A 372 -6.43 -2.34 -17.17
C VAL A 372 -5.05 -2.91 -16.91
N ASP A 373 -4.13 -2.05 -16.46
CA ASP A 373 -2.75 -2.42 -16.14
C ASP A 373 -2.45 -2.23 -14.66
N GLU A 374 -1.75 -3.20 -14.06
CA GLU A 374 -1.34 -3.18 -12.66
C GLU A 374 0.13 -2.75 -12.53
N PHE A 375 0.36 -1.83 -11.60
CA PHE A 375 1.68 -1.36 -11.21
C PHE A 375 1.88 -1.52 -9.70
N SER A 376 3.12 -1.78 -9.29
CA SER A 376 3.55 -1.70 -7.90
C SER A 376 4.57 -0.57 -7.71
N GLY A 377 4.83 -0.22 -6.45
CA GLY A 377 5.90 0.73 -6.09
C GLY A 377 5.54 2.21 -6.26
N LEU A 378 4.28 2.54 -6.57
CA LEU A 378 3.80 3.92 -6.56
C LEU A 378 3.45 4.37 -5.15
N ILE A 379 3.94 5.55 -4.75
CA ILE A 379 3.63 6.19 -3.48
C ILE A 379 2.55 7.25 -3.73
N PHE A 380 1.51 7.29 -2.90
CA PHE A 380 0.41 8.23 -3.06
C PHE A 380 0.32 9.18 -1.87
N THR A 381 0.81 10.41 -2.06
CA THR A 381 0.27 11.59 -1.35
C THR A 381 -0.75 12.33 -2.24
N SER A 382 -0.64 12.19 -3.57
CA SER A 382 -1.61 12.61 -4.59
C SER A 382 -1.47 11.71 -5.83
N ASN A 383 -2.58 11.27 -6.42
CA ASN A 383 -2.58 10.28 -7.52
C ASN A 383 -2.06 10.80 -8.88
N LEU A 384 -1.83 12.11 -9.01
CA LEU A 384 -1.44 12.73 -10.28
C LEU A 384 -0.50 13.92 -10.02
N ASP A 385 0.74 13.83 -10.51
CA ASP A 385 1.67 14.97 -10.57
C ASP A 385 1.26 15.91 -11.71
N GLN A 386 1.43 15.47 -12.96
CA GLN A 386 1.15 16.26 -14.16
C GLN A 386 0.26 15.51 -15.13
N LYS A 387 -0.42 16.28 -15.99
CA LYS A 387 -1.12 15.73 -17.15
C LYS A 387 -1.03 16.67 -18.34
N ASN A 388 -0.93 16.11 -19.54
CA ASN A 388 -1.09 16.85 -20.79
C ASN A 388 -1.99 16.09 -21.77
N ASN A 389 -2.61 16.82 -22.71
CA ASN A 389 -3.41 16.20 -23.76
C ASN A 389 -3.35 16.98 -25.07
N THR A 390 -3.52 16.27 -26.20
CA THR A 390 -3.82 16.86 -27.51
C THR A 390 -4.56 15.86 -28.38
N SER A 391 -5.03 16.33 -29.53
CA SER A 391 -5.61 15.50 -30.58
C SER A 391 -5.26 16.07 -31.94
N SER A 392 -5.07 15.21 -32.92
CA SER A 392 -4.88 15.61 -34.32
C SER A 392 -5.32 14.49 -35.26
N THR A 393 -5.08 14.68 -36.54
CA THR A 393 -5.17 13.65 -37.58
C THR A 393 -3.82 13.57 -38.28
N SER A 394 -3.05 12.52 -38.02
CA SER A 394 -1.71 12.32 -38.60
C SER A 394 -1.19 10.91 -38.33
N THR A 395 -0.02 10.58 -38.86
CA THR A 395 0.72 9.34 -38.53
C THR A 395 1.64 9.47 -37.32
N THR A 396 1.79 10.67 -36.75
CA THR A 396 2.80 10.97 -35.71
C THR A 396 2.18 11.62 -34.47
N PRO A 397 1.46 10.86 -33.63
CA PRO A 397 1.16 11.27 -32.26
C PRO A 397 2.44 11.66 -31.51
N GLY A 398 2.36 12.53 -30.51
CA GLY A 398 3.49 12.82 -29.63
C GLY A 398 4.41 13.97 -30.02
N GLY A 399 4.36 14.46 -31.27
CA GLY A 399 5.32 15.44 -31.78
C GLY A 399 5.29 16.82 -31.10
N THR A 400 4.18 17.21 -30.48
CA THR A 400 3.95 18.61 -30.05
C THR A 400 3.76 18.81 -28.56
N ILE A 401 3.71 17.73 -27.77
CA ILE A 401 3.43 17.82 -26.34
C ILE A 401 4.53 17.09 -25.60
N PRO A 402 5.36 17.76 -24.81
CA PRO A 402 6.16 17.14 -23.76
C PRO A 402 5.35 17.05 -22.45
N ILE A 403 5.79 16.24 -21.48
CA ILE A 403 5.34 16.31 -20.08
C ILE A 403 6.55 16.56 -19.18
N THR A 404 6.47 17.55 -18.29
CA THR A 404 7.57 17.89 -17.37
C THR A 404 7.12 17.55 -15.96
N THR A 405 7.70 16.54 -15.33
CA THR A 405 7.35 16.19 -13.95
C THR A 405 7.74 17.31 -12.99
N THR A 406 7.01 17.48 -11.89
CA THR A 406 7.40 18.37 -10.78
C THR A 406 8.08 17.61 -9.65
N GLN A 407 7.92 16.29 -9.65
CA GLN A 407 8.56 15.37 -8.72
C GLN A 407 9.51 14.41 -9.46
N ALA A 408 10.44 13.86 -8.69
CA ALA A 408 11.20 12.69 -9.12
C ALA A 408 10.37 11.43 -8.80
N ASP A 409 10.81 10.28 -9.32
CA ASP A 409 10.23 8.97 -8.99
C ASP A 409 8.78 8.78 -9.44
N GLU A 410 8.53 9.16 -10.68
CA GLU A 410 7.21 9.16 -11.30
C GLU A 410 7.04 7.98 -12.27
N LEU A 411 5.82 7.44 -12.33
CA LEU A 411 5.39 6.60 -13.45
C LEU A 411 4.74 7.48 -14.50
N LEU A 412 5.36 7.52 -15.67
CA LEU A 412 4.79 8.17 -16.84
C LEU A 412 3.95 7.17 -17.61
N THR A 413 2.75 7.58 -18.03
CA THR A 413 1.95 6.82 -18.99
C THR A 413 1.89 7.56 -20.31
N GLY A 414 2.17 6.85 -21.40
CA GLY A 414 1.87 7.30 -22.75
C GLY A 414 0.58 6.65 -23.20
N PHE A 415 -0.41 7.42 -23.64
CA PHE A 415 -1.68 6.87 -24.10
C PHE A 415 -2.14 7.57 -25.38
N VAL A 416 -2.34 6.79 -26.45
CA VAL A 416 -2.89 7.25 -27.73
C VAL A 416 -4.11 6.41 -28.10
N ALA A 417 -5.30 7.02 -28.02
CA ALA A 417 -6.52 6.47 -28.57
C ALA A 417 -6.65 6.87 -30.05
N VAL A 418 -6.96 5.92 -30.94
CA VAL A 418 -6.98 6.10 -32.40
C VAL A 418 -8.34 5.69 -32.97
N ASN A 419 -8.87 6.44 -33.93
CA ASN A 419 -10.15 6.16 -34.61
C ASN A 419 -9.98 5.16 -35.75
N GLY A 420 -9.30 4.05 -35.46
CA GLY A 420 -8.91 3.05 -36.44
C GLY A 420 -8.89 1.64 -35.83
N PRO A 421 -8.92 0.59 -36.69
CA PRO A 421 -8.94 -0.81 -36.28
C PRO A 421 -7.63 -1.27 -35.65
N SER A 422 -7.75 -2.24 -34.74
CA SER A 422 -6.60 -2.82 -34.03
C SER A 422 -5.71 -3.72 -34.91
N GLU A 423 -6.00 -3.85 -36.20
CA GLU A 423 -5.12 -4.55 -37.15
C GLU A 423 -4.15 -3.60 -37.86
N GLU A 424 -4.37 -2.28 -37.76
CA GLU A 424 -3.48 -1.30 -38.36
C GLU A 424 -2.10 -1.34 -37.71
N ALA A 425 -1.08 -1.16 -38.57
CA ALA A 425 0.30 -1.13 -38.13
C ALA A 425 0.53 0.01 -37.13
N TYR A 426 1.30 -0.31 -36.09
CA TYR A 426 1.65 0.60 -35.03
C TYR A 426 3.10 0.33 -34.63
N THR A 427 3.89 1.40 -34.53
CA THR A 427 5.28 1.33 -34.08
C THR A 427 5.41 2.12 -32.79
N GLU A 428 5.87 1.43 -31.75
CA GLU A 428 6.09 2.03 -30.44
C GLU A 428 7.29 3.00 -30.45
N ASP A 429 7.31 3.95 -29.50
CA ASP A 429 8.43 4.87 -29.31
C ASP A 429 9.66 4.16 -28.75
N SER A 430 10.42 3.56 -29.67
CA SER A 430 11.69 2.89 -29.36
C SER A 430 12.85 3.86 -29.07
N LEU A 431 12.74 5.13 -29.47
CA LEU A 431 13.83 6.12 -29.31
C LEU A 431 13.87 6.71 -27.91
N ALA A 432 12.72 6.92 -27.28
CA ALA A 432 12.65 7.40 -25.90
C ALA A 432 12.53 6.28 -24.85
N GLN A 433 12.76 5.01 -25.24
CA GLN A 433 12.77 3.84 -24.36
C GLN A 433 11.47 3.66 -23.56
N TRP A 434 10.32 3.84 -24.20
CA TRP A 434 9.04 3.49 -23.60
C TRP A 434 8.79 1.99 -23.68
N THR A 435 8.19 1.43 -22.64
CA THR A 435 7.77 0.02 -22.64
C THR A 435 6.31 -0.07 -23.05
N GLY A 436 6.06 -0.65 -24.22
CA GLY A 436 4.70 -0.85 -24.74
C GLY A 436 3.85 -1.74 -23.83
N LEU A 437 2.59 -1.37 -23.70
CA LEU A 437 1.56 -2.11 -22.96
C LEU A 437 0.60 -2.81 -23.93
N THR A 438 -0.33 -3.59 -23.39
CA THR A 438 -1.33 -4.31 -24.18
C THR A 438 -2.13 -3.35 -25.06
N ARG A 439 -2.04 -3.56 -26.38
CA ARG A 439 -2.83 -2.87 -27.38
C ARG A 439 -4.18 -3.55 -27.52
N VAL A 440 -5.26 -2.79 -27.40
CA VAL A 440 -6.64 -3.30 -27.46
C VAL A 440 -7.50 -2.40 -28.33
N GLY A 441 -8.37 -2.97 -29.16
CA GLY A 441 -9.26 -2.20 -30.00
C GLY A 441 -10.20 -3.07 -30.82
N THR A 442 -11.16 -2.43 -31.47
CA THR A 442 -12.12 -3.11 -32.32
C THR A 442 -11.60 -3.33 -33.74
N THR A 443 -12.19 -4.27 -34.45
CA THR A 443 -11.95 -4.51 -35.88
C THR A 443 -13.28 -4.63 -36.65
N GLY A 444 -13.21 -4.69 -37.98
CA GLY A 444 -14.34 -4.85 -38.90
C GLY A 444 -15.06 -3.54 -39.26
N GLY A 445 -15.78 -3.56 -40.39
CA GLY A 445 -16.43 -2.37 -40.94
C GLY A 445 -15.44 -1.34 -41.50
N ALA A 446 -15.87 -0.08 -41.62
CA ALA A 446 -14.99 1.01 -42.05
C ALA A 446 -13.99 1.40 -40.95
N ALA A 447 -12.77 1.81 -41.33
CA ALA A 447 -11.70 2.14 -40.38
C ALA A 447 -12.15 3.14 -39.29
N THR A 448 -12.82 4.22 -39.72
CA THR A 448 -13.33 5.31 -38.87
C THR A 448 -14.44 4.92 -37.88
N THR A 449 -14.92 3.67 -37.94
CA THR A 449 -15.90 3.10 -37.01
C THR A 449 -15.23 2.24 -35.94
N ASN A 450 -13.91 2.22 -35.87
CA ASN A 450 -13.14 1.45 -34.91
C ASN A 450 -12.39 2.35 -33.96
N ILE A 451 -12.09 1.82 -32.78
CA ILE A 451 -11.31 2.51 -31.76
C ILE A 451 -10.22 1.57 -31.26
N THR A 452 -8.99 2.07 -31.18
CA THR A 452 -7.84 1.35 -30.66
C THR A 452 -7.10 2.15 -29.60
N LEU A 453 -6.73 1.47 -28.51
CA LEU A 453 -5.90 1.98 -27.43
C LEU A 453 -4.46 1.51 -27.66
N ASN A 454 -3.55 2.46 -27.81
CA ASN A 454 -2.12 2.22 -27.73
C ASN A 454 -1.61 2.88 -26.48
N SER A 455 -0.79 2.18 -25.71
CA SER A 455 -0.23 2.78 -24.51
C SER A 455 1.13 2.18 -24.19
N ALA A 456 1.92 2.97 -23.48
CA ALA A 456 3.20 2.58 -22.96
C ALA A 456 3.38 3.19 -21.56
N TYR A 457 4.43 2.74 -20.87
CA TYR A 457 4.84 3.36 -19.63
C TYR A 457 6.35 3.59 -19.59
N LYS A 458 6.75 4.48 -18.68
CA LYS A 458 8.15 4.73 -18.36
C LYS A 458 8.26 5.15 -16.90
N SER A 459 9.07 4.43 -16.13
CA SER A 459 9.43 4.82 -14.76
C SER A 459 10.62 5.75 -14.81
N VAL A 460 10.54 6.91 -14.14
CA VAL A 460 11.59 7.93 -14.19
C VAL A 460 12.06 8.34 -12.80
N GLY A 461 13.37 8.43 -12.63
CA GLY A 461 14.00 8.69 -11.34
C GLY A 461 14.34 10.16 -11.05
N THR A 462 14.10 11.04 -12.02
CA THR A 462 14.50 12.45 -11.93
C THR A 462 13.41 13.35 -12.48
N ILE A 463 13.30 14.54 -11.88
CA ILE A 463 12.52 15.64 -12.46
C ILE A 463 13.03 15.90 -13.88
N GLY A 464 12.13 15.91 -14.86
CA GLY A 464 12.54 16.07 -16.24
C GLY A 464 11.38 16.22 -17.21
N THR A 465 11.74 16.59 -18.44
CA THR A 465 10.81 16.68 -19.56
C THR A 465 10.91 15.42 -20.40
N TYR A 466 9.78 14.76 -20.60
CA TYR A 466 9.67 13.49 -21.29
C TYR A 466 8.69 13.58 -22.46
N GLN A 467 8.96 12.80 -23.50
CA GLN A 467 8.15 12.75 -24.70
C GLN A 467 7.85 11.31 -25.10
N TYR A 468 6.61 11.06 -25.54
CA TYR A 468 6.12 9.78 -26.03
C TYR A 468 5.68 9.97 -27.49
N GLN A 469 6.40 9.36 -28.43
CA GLN A 469 6.29 9.62 -29.87
C GLN A 469 6.11 8.33 -30.67
N PRO A 470 4.99 7.61 -30.51
CA PRO A 470 4.72 6.44 -31.33
C PRO A 470 4.37 6.85 -32.78
N THR A 471 4.40 5.89 -33.69
CA THR A 471 4.03 6.10 -35.11
C THR A 471 2.87 5.19 -35.51
N LEU A 472 1.87 5.76 -36.17
CA LEU A 472 0.76 5.03 -36.79
C LEU A 472 1.11 4.67 -38.23
N GLY A 473 0.69 3.49 -38.70
CA GLY A 473 0.91 3.05 -40.08
C GLY A 473 0.09 3.82 -41.12
N VAL A 474 -1.00 4.44 -40.69
CA VAL A 474 -1.90 5.26 -41.50
C VAL A 474 -2.30 6.53 -40.75
N SER A 475 -2.67 7.57 -41.48
CA SER A 475 -3.09 8.85 -40.88
C SER A 475 -4.50 8.71 -40.32
N GLU A 476 -4.61 8.69 -38.99
CA GLU A 476 -5.89 8.54 -38.29
C GLU A 476 -6.15 9.70 -37.33
N SER A 477 -7.41 9.89 -36.95
CA SER A 477 -7.76 10.82 -35.86
C SER A 477 -7.43 10.19 -34.51
N TRP A 478 -6.70 10.91 -33.66
CA TRP A 478 -6.22 10.39 -32.39
C TRP A 478 -6.34 11.37 -31.22
N ILE A 479 -6.35 10.85 -29.99
CA ILE A 479 -6.20 11.59 -28.75
C ILE A 479 -4.97 11.07 -28.01
N GLU A 480 -4.05 11.95 -27.67
CA GLU A 480 -2.90 11.65 -26.83
C GLU A 480 -3.09 12.19 -25.42
N ARG A 481 -2.70 11.40 -24.43
CA ARG A 481 -2.61 11.78 -23.03
C ARG A 481 -1.34 11.27 -22.40
N ARG A 482 -0.86 12.05 -21.43
CA ARG A 482 0.21 11.70 -20.52
C ARG A 482 -0.10 12.13 -19.12
#